data_AF-A0A833VSN4-F1
#
_entry.id   AF-A0A833VSN4-F1
#
_cell.length_a   1.000
_cell.length_b   1.000
_cell.length_c   1.000
_cell.angle_alpha   90.00
_cell.angle_beta   90.00
_cell.angle_gamma   90.00
#
_symmetry.space_group_name_H-M   'P 1'
#
loop_
_entity.id
_entity.type
_entity.pdbx_description
1 polymer ?
#
loop_
_entity_poly.entity_id
_entity_poly.type
_entity_poly.pdbx_seq_one_letter_code
_entity_poly.pdbx_strand_id
1 'polypeptide(L)'
;MVAETEVIHHVQFTCVADMAADAVVAVDLAAAAQLERRSTDVGSDPSINPVEFVPSIRSGSYADIGRRRYMEDEHIRIDDLASHLGSLLTCPSPTAFYGVFDGHGGADAAVYMKRHAVRFLFEDGDFPKWSESDDDEMYMESVESSVRRAFLQADLALSDEASVSRSSGTTALTALVLGSVLLVANAGDCRAVLSRKGTAIELSHDHRPAHTPERERVMQCGGFIDDGYLNGVLSVTRALGDWDLKCPDETPGPTLSPLIAEPELKQATLTPEDEFMIIGCDGIWDVLSSQQAVSIVRRGLRRHDDPDKSARDLAMEALRLNTCDNLTVIVVCFSSSESFSTPEPVSRLRCCKSISVDALCKLKSWLDRDSDGDVDN
;
A
#
# COMPACT_ATOMS: atom_id res chain seq x y z
N MET A 1 -16.49 75.46 -21.98
CA MET A 1 -15.31 75.72 -22.83
C MET A 1 -14.10 75.44 -21.96
N VAL A 2 -13.29 74.41 -22.20
CA VAL A 2 -13.29 73.32 -23.21
C VAL A 2 -12.77 72.06 -22.44
N ALA A 3 -13.31 70.83 -22.59
CA ALA A 3 -12.81 69.76 -23.48
C ALA A 3 -11.29 69.83 -23.83
N GLU A 4 -10.51 68.76 -24.01
CA GLU A 4 -10.74 67.30 -24.15
C GLU A 4 -9.35 66.59 -24.04
N THR A 5 -9.08 65.27 -24.07
CA THR A 5 -9.83 63.99 -24.30
C THR A 5 -9.12 62.86 -23.50
N GLU A 6 -9.76 61.70 -23.26
CA GLU A 6 -9.06 60.45 -22.87
C GLU A 6 -8.39 59.76 -24.08
N VAL A 7 -7.39 58.89 -23.84
CA VAL A 7 -6.76 58.06 -24.89
C VAL A 7 -6.90 56.58 -24.54
N ILE A 8 -7.73 55.87 -25.30
CA ILE A 8 -7.92 54.42 -25.20
C ILE A 8 -6.98 53.72 -26.18
N HIS A 9 -6.08 52.86 -25.69
CA HIS A 9 -5.28 52.00 -26.55
C HIS A 9 -6.06 50.75 -26.97
N HIS A 10 -6.39 50.68 -28.25
CA HIS A 10 -7.08 49.53 -28.87
C HIS A 10 -6.06 48.71 -29.66
N VAL A 11 -5.78 47.47 -29.23
CA VAL A 11 -4.84 46.56 -29.91
C VAL A 11 -5.63 45.62 -30.80
N GLN A 12 -5.44 45.74 -32.12
CA GLN A 12 -6.08 44.87 -33.10
C GLN A 12 -5.26 43.60 -33.31
N PHE A 13 -5.90 42.42 -33.29
CA PHE A 13 -5.33 41.21 -33.84
C PHE A 13 -5.43 41.22 -35.37
N THR A 14 -4.32 40.98 -36.06
CA THR A 14 -4.29 40.75 -37.51
C THR A 14 -3.74 39.37 -37.81
N CYS A 15 -4.61 38.45 -38.23
CA CYS A 15 -4.18 37.16 -38.75
C CYS A 15 -3.40 37.34 -40.07
N VAL A 16 -2.28 36.63 -40.21
CA VAL A 16 -1.64 36.37 -41.50
C VAL A 16 -1.46 34.86 -41.58
N ALA A 17 -1.97 34.25 -42.64
CA ALA A 17 -1.74 32.85 -42.97
C ALA A 17 -0.76 32.78 -44.15
N ASP A 18 0.08 31.74 -44.17
CA ASP A 18 0.80 31.34 -45.38
C ASP A 18 0.97 29.81 -45.41
N MET A 19 1.27 29.23 -46.56
CA MET A 19 1.03 27.80 -46.85
C MET A 19 2.23 27.03 -47.44
N ALA A 20 2.13 25.69 -47.37
CA ALA A 20 2.95 24.67 -48.04
C ALA A 20 4.38 24.47 -47.46
N ALA A 21 5.06 23.34 -47.69
CA ALA A 21 4.77 22.21 -48.60
C ALA A 21 5.20 20.84 -48.01
N ASP A 22 4.76 19.75 -48.65
CA ASP A 22 5.01 18.36 -48.25
C ASP A 22 6.47 17.87 -48.41
N ALA A 23 6.84 16.87 -47.61
CA ALA A 23 7.88 15.89 -47.93
C ALA A 23 7.52 14.51 -47.35
N VAL A 24 7.14 13.56 -48.21
CA VAL A 24 6.75 12.19 -47.81
C VAL A 24 7.93 11.23 -47.98
N VAL A 25 8.18 10.39 -46.97
CA VAL A 25 9.05 9.21 -47.10
C VAL A 25 8.27 7.99 -46.62
N ALA A 26 7.98 7.07 -47.54
CA ALA A 26 7.32 5.80 -47.23
C ALA A 26 8.36 4.70 -46.92
N VAL A 27 7.97 3.75 -46.07
CA VAL A 27 8.67 2.47 -45.92
C VAL A 27 7.60 1.36 -45.94
N ASP A 28 7.52 0.64 -47.05
CA ASP A 28 6.69 -0.57 -47.15
C ASP A 28 7.26 -1.70 -46.30
N LEU A 29 6.38 -2.43 -45.59
CA LEU A 29 6.65 -3.81 -45.20
C LEU A 29 5.37 -4.65 -45.30
N ALA A 30 5.28 -5.45 -46.37
CA ALA A 30 4.11 -6.29 -46.63
C ALA A 30 4.28 -7.71 -46.07
N ALA A 31 3.28 -8.19 -45.35
CA ALA A 31 3.10 -9.61 -45.03
C ALA A 31 1.60 -9.96 -45.04
N ALA A 32 1.19 -10.93 -45.86
CA ALA A 32 -0.21 -11.30 -46.01
C ALA A 32 -0.62 -12.41 -45.03
N ALA A 33 -1.64 -12.16 -44.21
CA ALA A 33 -2.29 -13.20 -43.42
C ALA A 33 -3.29 -13.98 -44.30
N GLN A 34 -3.09 -15.29 -44.45
CA GLN A 34 -4.00 -16.14 -45.24
C GLN A 34 -5.21 -16.59 -44.40
N LEU A 35 -6.39 -16.56 -45.01
CA LEU A 35 -7.65 -16.96 -44.40
C LEU A 35 -7.88 -18.48 -44.56
N GLU A 36 -7.55 -19.27 -43.53
CA GLU A 36 -8.03 -20.66 -43.43
C GLU A 36 -9.13 -20.77 -42.36
N ARG A 37 -10.36 -21.02 -42.80
CA ARG A 37 -11.46 -21.43 -41.91
C ARG A 37 -11.24 -22.88 -41.47
N ARG A 38 -11.16 -23.13 -40.17
CA ARG A 38 -11.23 -24.48 -39.61
C ARG A 38 -12.31 -24.58 -38.55
N SER A 39 -13.51 -24.97 -38.97
CA SER A 39 -14.63 -25.26 -38.10
C SER A 39 -14.50 -26.67 -37.50
N THR A 40 -14.36 -26.76 -36.19
CA THR A 40 -14.52 -28.00 -35.42
C THR A 40 -15.42 -27.75 -34.22
N ASP A 41 -16.38 -28.64 -34.05
CA ASP A 41 -17.44 -28.61 -33.03
C ASP A 41 -16.87 -28.73 -31.60
N VAL A 42 -17.35 -27.91 -30.68
CA VAL A 42 -17.07 -27.97 -29.24
C VAL A 42 -18.36 -27.66 -28.50
N GLY A 43 -18.83 -28.61 -27.70
CA GLY A 43 -20.08 -28.46 -26.93
C GLY A 43 -19.98 -27.34 -25.88
N SER A 44 -21.08 -26.63 -25.68
CA SER A 44 -21.20 -25.59 -24.66
C SER A 44 -21.28 -26.20 -23.25
N ASP A 45 -20.13 -26.35 -22.62
CA ASP A 45 -20.05 -26.39 -21.15
C ASP A 45 -20.49 -25.00 -20.63
N PRO A 46 -21.49 -24.89 -19.73
CA PRO A 46 -21.92 -23.58 -19.25
C PRO A 46 -20.76 -22.92 -18.52
N SER A 47 -20.40 -21.70 -18.94
CA SER A 47 -19.28 -20.96 -18.38
C SER A 47 -19.47 -20.75 -16.88
N ILE A 48 -18.72 -21.52 -16.08
CA ILE A 48 -18.48 -21.20 -14.68
C ILE A 48 -17.67 -19.91 -14.71
N ASN A 49 -18.36 -18.77 -14.60
CA ASN A 49 -17.71 -17.49 -14.34
C ASN A 49 -16.81 -17.71 -13.11
N PRO A 50 -15.51 -17.38 -13.19
CA PRO A 50 -14.60 -17.57 -12.06
C PRO A 50 -15.15 -16.78 -10.88
N VAL A 51 -15.48 -17.48 -9.78
CA VAL A 51 -16.07 -16.86 -8.60
C VAL A 51 -15.10 -15.81 -8.09
N GLU A 52 -15.53 -14.54 -8.08
CA GLU A 52 -14.68 -13.43 -7.68
C GLU A 52 -14.26 -13.61 -6.21
N PHE A 53 -12.98 -13.36 -5.92
CA PHE A 53 -12.47 -13.50 -4.57
C PHE A 53 -12.87 -12.29 -3.72
N VAL A 54 -13.96 -12.44 -2.98
CA VAL A 54 -14.35 -11.49 -1.92
C VAL A 54 -13.54 -11.80 -0.66
N PRO A 55 -12.59 -10.93 -0.24
CA PRO A 55 -11.82 -11.14 0.97
C PRO A 55 -12.69 -10.95 2.21
N SER A 56 -12.40 -11.72 3.26
CA SER A 56 -12.69 -11.33 4.64
C SER A 56 -11.45 -10.62 5.20
N ILE A 57 -11.67 -9.45 5.81
CA ILE A 57 -10.62 -8.54 6.28
C ILE A 57 -10.57 -8.56 7.80
N ARG A 58 -9.35 -8.55 8.34
CA ARG A 58 -9.05 -8.23 9.74
C ARG A 58 -7.65 -7.64 9.83
N SER A 59 -7.41 -6.67 10.70
CA SER A 59 -6.08 -6.09 10.89
C SER A 59 -5.64 -6.01 12.34
N GLY A 60 -4.33 -5.82 12.49
CA GLY A 60 -3.63 -5.52 13.72
C GLY A 60 -2.55 -4.49 13.48
N SER A 61 -2.15 -3.76 14.51
CA SER A 61 -1.12 -2.74 14.41
C SER A 61 -0.27 -2.65 15.66
N TYR A 62 0.97 -2.21 15.51
CA TYR A 62 1.85 -1.89 16.62
C TYR A 62 2.61 -0.59 16.33
N ALA A 63 2.69 0.28 17.32
CA ALA A 63 3.46 1.53 17.28
C ALA A 63 4.36 1.61 18.52
N ASP A 64 5.59 2.10 18.36
CA ASP A 64 6.61 2.18 19.40
C ASP A 64 7.56 3.35 19.15
N ILE A 65 7.91 4.10 20.20
CA ILE A 65 8.81 5.26 20.11
C ILE A 65 10.26 4.85 19.79
N GLY A 66 10.61 3.58 20.03
CA GLY A 66 11.92 3.02 19.70
C GLY A 66 13.06 3.70 20.44
N ARG A 67 13.90 4.46 19.72
CA ARG A 67 15.04 5.20 20.30
C ARG A 67 14.99 6.72 20.11
N ARG A 68 13.95 7.24 19.45
CA ARG A 68 13.70 8.68 19.32
C ARG A 68 13.27 9.27 20.68
N ARG A 69 13.25 10.61 20.77
CA ARG A 69 12.79 11.34 21.98
C ARG A 69 11.29 11.63 21.99
N TYR A 70 10.70 11.64 20.80
CA TYR A 70 9.29 11.89 20.53
C TYR A 70 8.78 10.74 19.66
N MET A 71 7.46 10.53 19.68
CA MET A 71 6.77 9.70 18.70
C MET A 71 6.19 10.68 17.68
N GLU A 72 6.63 10.58 16.42
CA GLU A 72 6.22 11.50 15.37
C GLU A 72 5.32 10.84 14.32
N ASP A 73 5.34 9.51 14.16
CA ASP A 73 4.38 8.75 13.36
C ASP A 73 2.98 8.61 14.00
N GLU A 74 1.99 8.56 13.12
CA GLU A 74 0.58 8.23 13.40
C GLU A 74 0.04 7.23 12.38
N HIS A 75 -1.05 6.52 12.72
CA HIS A 75 -1.65 5.54 11.80
C HIS A 75 -3.17 5.39 11.91
N ILE A 76 -3.83 5.14 10.78
CA ILE A 76 -5.27 4.86 10.66
C ILE A 76 -5.48 3.37 10.32
N ARG A 77 -6.51 2.76 10.92
CA ARG A 77 -6.82 1.34 10.80
C ARG A 77 -8.33 1.13 10.91
N ILE A 78 -8.99 0.87 9.79
CA ILE A 78 -10.45 0.73 9.67
C ILE A 78 -10.76 -0.51 8.82
N ASP A 79 -11.14 -1.61 9.48
CA ASP A 79 -11.42 -2.91 8.81
C ASP A 79 -12.80 -2.97 8.13
N ASP A 80 -13.70 -2.05 8.49
CA ASP A 80 -15.02 -1.87 7.89
C ASP A 80 -15.27 -0.37 7.72
N LEU A 81 -14.94 0.14 6.53
CA LEU A 81 -15.04 1.55 6.17
C LEU A 81 -16.49 1.95 5.85
N ALA A 82 -17.30 1.02 5.34
CA ALA A 82 -18.72 1.23 5.08
C ALA A 82 -19.50 1.48 6.38
N SER A 83 -19.25 0.71 7.44
CA SER A 83 -19.82 0.97 8.78
C SER A 83 -19.26 2.24 9.43
N HIS A 84 -18.07 2.71 9.03
CA HIS A 84 -17.47 3.93 9.58
C HIS A 84 -18.08 5.21 8.97
N LEU A 85 -18.33 5.22 7.65
CA LEU A 85 -18.81 6.39 6.91
C LEU A 85 -20.30 6.33 6.52
N GLY A 86 -20.94 5.17 6.67
CA GLY A 86 -22.36 4.97 6.37
C GLY A 86 -22.69 5.33 4.91
N SER A 87 -23.80 6.04 4.70
CA SER A 87 -24.32 6.41 3.37
C SER A 87 -23.50 7.45 2.59
N LEU A 88 -22.30 7.82 3.07
CA LEU A 88 -21.37 8.63 2.30
C LEU A 88 -20.69 7.78 1.21
N LEU A 89 -20.38 6.52 1.50
CA LEU A 89 -19.78 5.57 0.54
C LEU A 89 -20.83 4.66 -0.10
N THR A 90 -20.74 4.55 -1.43
CA THR A 90 -21.28 3.42 -2.20
C THR A 90 -20.11 2.85 -2.99
N CYS A 91 -19.68 1.63 -2.65
CA CYS A 91 -18.45 1.01 -3.17
C CYS A 91 -18.63 -0.52 -3.25
N PRO A 92 -17.80 -1.23 -4.06
CA PRO A 92 -17.66 -2.68 -3.96
C PRO A 92 -17.30 -3.11 -2.53
N SER A 93 -17.91 -4.19 -2.03
CA SER A 93 -17.77 -4.64 -0.63
C SER A 93 -16.94 -5.93 -0.51
N PRO A 94 -16.10 -6.10 0.54
CA PRO A 94 -15.90 -5.20 1.69
C PRO A 94 -15.15 -3.92 1.34
N THR A 95 -15.20 -2.93 2.24
CA THR A 95 -14.32 -1.75 2.18
C THR A 95 -13.52 -1.61 3.47
N ALA A 96 -12.24 -1.27 3.34
CA ALA A 96 -11.33 -1.07 4.47
C ALA A 96 -10.30 0.01 4.14
N PHE A 97 -9.87 0.77 5.14
CA PHE A 97 -8.91 1.87 4.98
C PHE A 97 -7.80 1.83 6.03
N TYR A 98 -6.58 2.02 5.54
CA TYR A 98 -5.36 2.04 6.34
C TYR A 98 -4.50 3.24 5.93
N GLY A 99 -3.80 3.82 6.90
CA GLY A 99 -2.83 4.89 6.65
C GLY A 99 -1.69 4.82 7.65
N VAL A 100 -0.47 5.09 7.19
CA VAL A 100 0.69 5.37 8.04
C VAL A 100 1.25 6.73 7.61
N PHE A 101 1.53 7.57 8.59
CA PHE A 101 2.02 8.92 8.43
C PHE A 101 3.29 9.04 9.26
N ASP A 102 4.46 8.97 8.61
CA ASP A 102 5.76 9.12 9.28
C ASP A 102 6.07 10.61 9.42
N GLY A 103 6.18 11.12 10.65
CA GLY A 103 6.24 12.56 10.94
C GLY A 103 7.67 13.06 11.15
N HIS A 104 7.97 14.24 10.62
CA HIS A 104 9.29 14.87 10.81
C HIS A 104 9.18 16.39 11.02
N GLY A 105 10.17 16.95 11.71
CA GLY A 105 10.17 18.38 12.08
C GLY A 105 9.12 18.75 13.13
N GLY A 106 8.61 17.75 13.88
CA GLY A 106 7.45 17.86 14.76
C GLY A 106 6.32 16.92 14.30
N ALA A 107 5.64 16.29 15.25
CA ALA A 107 4.53 15.36 15.00
C ALA A 107 3.26 16.00 14.42
N ASP A 108 3.16 17.34 14.39
CA ASP A 108 1.89 18.05 14.16
C ASP A 108 1.30 17.77 12.77
N ALA A 109 2.13 17.62 11.72
CA ALA A 109 1.66 17.25 10.38
C ALA A 109 1.06 15.82 10.33
N ALA A 110 1.73 14.83 10.94
CA ALA A 110 1.23 13.46 11.03
C ALA A 110 -0.06 13.38 11.88
N VAL A 111 -0.11 14.12 12.99
CA VAL A 111 -1.29 14.25 13.87
C VAL A 111 -2.45 14.98 13.19
N TYR A 112 -2.19 15.91 12.27
CA TYR A 112 -3.21 16.52 11.42
C TYR A 112 -3.76 15.51 10.41
N MET A 113 -2.89 14.81 9.68
CA MET A 113 -3.30 13.77 8.71
C MET A 113 -4.10 12.65 9.39
N LYS A 114 -3.68 12.20 10.57
CA LYS A 114 -4.40 11.27 11.43
C LYS A 114 -5.85 11.66 11.72
N ARG A 115 -6.13 12.96 11.85
CA ARG A 115 -7.46 13.52 12.15
C ARG A 115 -8.28 13.79 10.88
N HIS A 116 -7.63 14.14 9.77
CA HIS A 116 -8.30 14.73 8.61
C HIS A 116 -8.22 13.90 7.32
N ALA A 117 -7.35 12.87 7.21
CA ALA A 117 -7.21 12.06 6.00
C ALA A 117 -8.53 11.42 5.54
N VAL A 118 -9.35 10.92 6.48
CA VAL A 118 -10.68 10.35 6.17
C VAL A 118 -11.60 11.41 5.54
N ARG A 119 -11.57 12.65 6.06
CA ARG A 119 -12.35 13.77 5.51
C ARG A 119 -11.86 14.14 4.11
N PHE A 120 -10.56 14.31 3.90
CA PHE A 120 -10.01 14.64 2.59
C PHE A 120 -10.28 13.56 1.53
N LEU A 121 -10.17 12.29 1.90
CA LEU A 121 -10.36 11.16 0.96
C LEU A 121 -11.83 10.89 0.63
N PHE A 122 -12.75 11.01 1.59
CA PHE A 122 -14.12 10.50 1.44
C PHE A 122 -15.24 11.55 1.62
N GLU A 123 -14.93 12.75 2.11
CA GLU A 123 -15.90 13.86 2.30
C GLU A 123 -15.59 15.06 1.40
N ASP A 124 -14.36 15.62 1.45
CA ASP A 124 -13.96 16.81 0.68
C ASP A 124 -13.55 16.50 -0.78
N GLY A 125 -13.19 15.24 -1.06
CA GLY A 125 -12.57 14.83 -2.32
C GLY A 125 -13.55 14.56 -3.46
N ASP A 126 -14.87 14.59 -3.21
CA ASP A 126 -15.93 14.05 -4.06
C ASP A 126 -15.65 12.58 -4.46
N PHE A 127 -15.58 11.69 -3.46
CA PHE A 127 -15.21 10.29 -3.69
C PHE A 127 -16.24 9.55 -4.57
N PRO A 128 -15.82 8.80 -5.61
CA PRO A 128 -16.72 8.16 -6.55
C PRO A 128 -17.66 7.13 -5.92
N LYS A 129 -18.95 7.29 -6.23
CA LYS A 129 -20.01 6.35 -5.84
C LYS A 129 -20.21 5.32 -6.94
N TRP A 130 -19.99 4.07 -6.59
CA TRP A 130 -20.11 2.90 -7.46
C TRP A 130 -21.57 2.52 -7.71
N SER A 131 -21.85 1.96 -8.89
CA SER A 131 -23.08 1.25 -9.24
C SER A 131 -22.79 -0.08 -9.94
N GLU A 132 -23.71 -1.05 -9.85
CA GLU A 132 -23.64 -2.32 -10.60
C GLU A 132 -23.67 -2.15 -12.14
N SER A 133 -23.83 -0.92 -12.63
CA SER A 133 -23.82 -0.57 -14.05
C SER A 133 -22.62 0.29 -14.46
N ASP A 134 -21.68 0.54 -13.55
CA ASP A 134 -20.44 1.25 -13.85
C ASP A 134 -19.46 0.33 -14.60
N ASP A 135 -18.49 0.94 -15.27
CA ASP A 135 -17.33 0.25 -15.81
C ASP A 135 -16.21 0.29 -14.75
N ASP A 136 -15.65 -0.88 -14.39
CA ASP A 136 -14.69 -1.01 -13.28
C ASP A 136 -13.38 -0.23 -13.54
N GLU A 137 -12.94 -0.12 -14.80
CA GLU A 137 -11.72 0.62 -15.16
C GLU A 137 -11.97 2.12 -15.01
N MET A 138 -13.08 2.62 -15.56
CA MET A 138 -13.51 4.03 -15.41
C MET A 138 -13.82 4.41 -13.94
N TYR A 139 -14.36 3.49 -13.15
CA TYR A 139 -14.58 3.68 -11.72
C TYR A 139 -13.24 3.82 -10.99
N MET A 140 -12.29 2.92 -11.25
CA MET A 140 -10.97 2.96 -10.61
C MET A 140 -10.13 4.16 -11.05
N GLU A 141 -10.18 4.60 -12.31
CA GLU A 141 -9.58 5.88 -12.74
C GLU A 141 -10.13 7.07 -11.95
N SER A 142 -11.46 7.08 -11.72
CA SER A 142 -12.13 8.13 -10.94
C SER A 142 -11.69 8.10 -9.48
N VAL A 143 -11.55 6.90 -8.89
CA VAL A 143 -11.08 6.71 -7.51
C VAL A 143 -9.63 7.16 -7.36
N GLU A 144 -8.77 6.75 -8.29
CA GLU A 144 -7.38 7.19 -8.36
C GLU A 144 -7.26 8.72 -8.45
N SER A 145 -8.08 9.35 -9.31
CA SER A 145 -8.14 10.82 -9.42
C SER A 145 -8.57 11.46 -8.09
N SER A 146 -9.55 10.89 -7.39
CA SER A 146 -9.99 11.35 -6.07
C SER A 146 -8.89 11.25 -5.02
N VAL A 147 -8.13 10.15 -4.99
CA VAL A 147 -7.02 9.95 -4.04
C VAL A 147 -5.88 10.93 -4.31
N ARG A 148 -5.50 11.18 -5.57
CA ARG A 148 -4.49 12.22 -5.92
C ARG A 148 -4.96 13.61 -5.47
N ARG A 149 -6.23 13.98 -5.75
CA ARG A 149 -6.80 15.26 -5.28
C ARG A 149 -6.76 15.38 -3.76
N ALA A 150 -7.15 14.33 -3.03
CA ALA A 150 -7.19 14.34 -1.57
C ALA A 150 -5.81 14.59 -0.92
N PHE A 151 -4.74 14.00 -1.47
CA PHE A 151 -3.36 14.28 -1.01
C PHE A 151 -2.97 15.74 -1.23
N LEU A 152 -3.28 16.31 -2.41
CA LEU A 152 -2.97 17.71 -2.74
C LEU A 152 -3.82 18.71 -1.94
N GLN A 153 -5.11 18.39 -1.68
CA GLN A 153 -6.00 19.18 -0.81
C GLN A 153 -5.52 19.16 0.64
N ALA A 154 -5.09 18.00 1.15
CA ALA A 154 -4.56 17.86 2.49
C ALA A 154 -3.23 18.62 2.67
N ASP A 155 -2.36 18.57 1.67
CA ASP A 155 -1.10 19.33 1.67
C ASP A 155 -1.32 20.84 1.66
N LEU A 156 -2.24 21.33 0.82
CA LEU A 156 -2.60 22.76 0.81
C LEU A 156 -3.21 23.18 2.16
N ALA A 157 -4.07 22.36 2.76
CA ALA A 157 -4.67 22.64 4.07
C ALA A 157 -3.63 22.65 5.21
N LEU A 158 -2.59 21.82 5.13
CA LEU A 158 -1.42 21.89 6.04
C LEU A 158 -0.64 23.21 5.91
N SER A 159 -0.71 23.89 4.76
CA SER A 159 -0.06 25.19 4.55
C SER A 159 -0.77 26.37 5.23
N ASP A 160 -2.09 26.25 5.39
CA ASP A 160 -2.97 27.24 6.03
C ASP A 160 -3.21 26.96 7.53
N GLU A 161 -2.90 25.74 8.01
CA GLU A 161 -3.13 25.33 9.40
C GLU A 161 -2.10 25.98 10.35
N ALA A 162 -2.53 27.07 11.00
CA ALA A 162 -1.70 27.87 11.90
C ALA A 162 -1.17 27.13 13.16
N SER A 163 -1.62 25.90 13.44
CA SER A 163 -1.05 25.05 14.50
C SER A 163 0.09 24.12 14.03
N VAL A 164 0.34 24.00 12.73
CA VAL A 164 1.43 23.18 12.16
C VAL A 164 2.61 24.07 11.76
N SER A 165 3.84 23.64 12.02
CA SER A 165 5.02 24.35 11.52
C SER A 165 5.17 24.17 10.00
N ARG A 166 5.52 25.23 9.27
CA ARG A 166 5.88 25.12 7.84
C ARG A 166 7.13 24.25 7.57
N SER A 167 7.89 23.96 8.62
CA SER A 167 9.03 23.03 8.64
C SER A 167 8.70 21.66 9.27
N SER A 168 7.41 21.39 9.55
CA SER A 168 6.91 20.06 9.91
C SER A 168 6.30 19.45 8.66
N GLY A 169 6.55 18.16 8.48
CA GLY A 169 6.02 17.39 7.38
C GLY A 169 5.72 15.97 7.80
N THR A 170 5.14 15.23 6.89
CA THR A 170 4.89 13.81 7.06
C THR A 170 4.89 13.09 5.73
N THR A 171 5.44 11.88 5.72
CA THR A 171 5.11 10.93 4.65
C THR A 171 3.64 10.53 4.76
N ALA A 172 3.05 10.02 3.69
CA ALA A 172 1.73 9.43 3.74
C ALA A 172 1.69 8.20 2.83
N LEU A 173 1.51 7.02 3.43
CA LEU A 173 1.09 5.84 2.70
C LEU A 173 -0.31 5.45 3.15
N THR A 174 -1.27 5.47 2.22
CA THR A 174 -2.63 4.97 2.45
C THR A 174 -2.93 3.75 1.59
N ALA A 175 -3.72 2.82 2.13
CA ALA A 175 -4.20 1.66 1.41
C ALA A 175 -5.72 1.53 1.58
N LEU A 176 -6.43 1.39 0.46
CA LEU A 176 -7.88 1.30 0.36
C LEU A 176 -8.26 -0.02 -0.30
N VAL A 177 -9.11 -0.80 0.37
CA VAL A 177 -9.72 -2.02 -0.20
C VAL A 177 -11.13 -1.68 -0.67
N LEU A 178 -11.46 -2.09 -1.90
CA LEU A 178 -12.77 -1.96 -2.55
C LEU A 178 -13.12 -3.32 -3.17
N GLY A 179 -13.89 -4.15 -2.47
CA GLY A 179 -14.19 -5.51 -2.91
C GLY A 179 -12.93 -6.37 -2.98
N SER A 180 -12.61 -6.86 -4.19
CA SER A 180 -11.36 -7.58 -4.47
C SER A 180 -10.18 -6.67 -4.81
N VAL A 181 -10.39 -5.37 -5.03
CA VAL A 181 -9.34 -4.43 -5.46
C VAL A 181 -8.66 -3.78 -4.26
N LEU A 182 -7.33 -3.74 -4.27
CA LEU A 182 -6.49 -3.01 -3.33
C LEU A 182 -5.78 -1.87 -4.06
N LEU A 183 -6.05 -0.63 -3.66
CA LEU A 183 -5.35 0.57 -4.12
C LEU A 183 -4.40 1.07 -3.03
N VAL A 184 -3.12 1.16 -3.34
CA VAL A 184 -2.10 1.80 -2.49
C VAL A 184 -1.73 3.16 -3.08
N ALA A 185 -1.58 4.16 -2.22
CA ALA A 185 -1.06 5.49 -2.52
C ALA A 185 0.13 5.78 -1.60
N ASN A 186 1.27 6.22 -2.15
CA ASN A 186 2.45 6.54 -1.35
C ASN A 186 3.08 7.89 -1.74
N ALA A 187 3.34 8.73 -0.75
CA ALA A 187 4.18 9.93 -0.84
C ALA A 187 5.19 9.91 0.33
N GLY A 188 6.45 9.59 0.02
CA GLY A 188 7.51 9.35 1.01
C GLY A 188 8.02 7.91 0.99
N ASP A 189 8.63 7.46 2.07
CA ASP A 189 9.37 6.20 2.21
C ASP A 189 8.78 5.20 3.22
N CYS A 190 7.56 5.46 3.70
CA CYS A 190 6.67 4.36 4.09
C CYS A 190 6.54 3.35 2.95
N ARG A 191 6.42 2.05 3.28
CA ARG A 191 6.25 0.98 2.29
C ARG A 191 5.09 0.04 2.61
N ALA A 192 4.42 -0.41 1.56
CA ALA A 192 3.42 -1.48 1.61
C ALA A 192 3.90 -2.73 0.87
N VAL A 193 3.70 -3.90 1.48
CA VAL A 193 4.17 -5.20 0.97
C VAL A 193 3.08 -6.25 1.12
N LEU A 194 2.62 -6.80 0.01
CA LEU A 194 1.67 -7.91 -0.06
C LEU A 194 2.41 -9.26 0.08
N SER A 195 1.79 -10.21 0.76
CA SER A 195 2.27 -11.60 0.86
C SER A 195 1.42 -12.53 0.02
N ARG A 196 1.90 -12.91 -1.16
CA ARG A 196 1.25 -13.91 -2.03
C ARG A 196 1.96 -15.25 -1.88
N LYS A 197 1.30 -16.26 -1.31
CA LYS A 197 1.88 -17.57 -0.91
C LYS A 197 3.14 -17.48 -0.03
N GLY A 198 3.42 -16.34 0.59
CA GLY A 198 4.61 -16.03 1.38
C GLY A 198 5.79 -15.41 0.62
N THR A 199 5.61 -15.10 -0.66
CA THR A 199 6.51 -14.23 -1.42
C THR A 199 6.08 -12.79 -1.20
N ALA A 200 7.04 -11.90 -0.96
CA ALA A 200 6.81 -10.46 -0.87
C ALA A 200 6.60 -9.85 -2.27
N ILE A 201 5.53 -9.07 -2.41
CA ILE A 201 5.24 -8.23 -3.59
C ILE A 201 5.11 -6.80 -3.08
N GLU A 202 6.01 -5.92 -3.51
CA GLU A 202 6.00 -4.51 -3.09
C GLU A 202 4.88 -3.75 -3.81
N LEU A 203 4.02 -3.08 -3.04
CA LEU A 203 2.88 -2.29 -3.51
C LEU A 203 3.15 -0.78 -3.56
N SER A 204 4.31 -0.33 -3.08
CA SER A 204 4.81 1.03 -3.26
C SER A 204 6.32 1.02 -3.45
N HIS A 205 6.88 2.12 -3.95
CA HIS A 205 8.30 2.41 -3.95
C HIS A 205 8.62 3.59 -3.03
N ASP A 206 9.79 3.56 -2.40
CA ASP A 206 10.24 4.57 -1.43
C ASP A 206 10.71 5.84 -2.17
N HIS A 207 10.08 6.97 -1.89
CA HIS A 207 10.41 8.26 -2.49
C HIS A 207 11.61 8.90 -1.77
N ARG A 208 12.79 8.30 -1.98
CA ARG A 208 14.08 8.75 -1.42
C ARG A 208 14.98 9.33 -2.52
N PRO A 209 15.89 10.27 -2.19
CA PRO A 209 16.90 10.82 -3.12
C PRO A 209 17.78 9.80 -3.86
N ALA A 210 17.91 8.58 -3.33
CA ALA A 210 18.61 7.47 -3.98
C ALA A 210 17.80 6.82 -5.13
N HIS A 211 16.47 6.98 -5.15
CA HIS A 211 15.60 6.42 -6.18
C HIS A 211 15.74 7.21 -7.49
N THR A 212 16.20 6.56 -8.56
CA THR A 212 16.63 7.26 -9.79
C THR A 212 15.56 8.15 -10.44
N PRO A 213 14.32 7.70 -10.68
CA PRO A 213 13.23 8.57 -11.15
C PRO A 213 13.01 9.82 -10.30
N GLU A 214 13.05 9.70 -8.97
CA GLU A 214 12.86 10.84 -8.06
C GLU A 214 14.06 11.79 -8.08
N ARG A 215 15.28 11.26 -8.11
CA ARG A 215 16.51 12.06 -8.27
C ARG A 215 16.49 12.86 -9.58
N GLU A 216 16.02 12.23 -10.67
CA GLU A 216 15.91 12.87 -11.98
C GLU A 216 14.81 13.92 -12.01
N ARG A 217 13.64 13.67 -11.41
CA ARG A 217 12.57 14.66 -11.20
C ARG A 217 13.08 15.87 -10.41
N VAL A 218 13.70 15.64 -9.25
CA VAL A 218 14.27 16.69 -8.39
C VAL A 218 15.24 17.59 -9.16
N MET A 219 16.14 17.01 -9.95
CA MET A 219 17.12 17.75 -10.75
C MET A 219 16.47 18.52 -11.92
N GLN A 220 15.40 18.00 -12.52
CA GLN A 220 14.62 18.71 -13.54
C GLN A 220 13.84 19.90 -12.95
N CYS A 221 13.36 19.78 -11.71
CA CYS A 221 12.77 20.86 -10.91
C CYS A 221 13.80 21.86 -10.34
N GLY A 222 15.08 21.78 -10.74
CA GLY A 222 16.14 22.69 -10.27
C GLY A 222 16.61 22.45 -8.82
N GLY A 223 16.13 21.41 -8.16
CA GLY A 223 16.64 20.94 -6.87
C GLY A 223 17.93 20.14 -7.01
N PHE A 224 18.55 19.82 -5.89
CA PHE A 224 19.78 19.02 -5.83
C PHE A 224 19.71 18.00 -4.70
N ILE A 225 20.58 16.98 -4.75
CA ILE A 225 20.78 16.04 -3.65
C ILE A 225 22.19 16.25 -3.09
N ASP A 226 22.31 16.42 -1.78
CA ASP A 226 23.58 16.53 -1.06
C ASP A 226 23.60 15.56 0.15
N ASP A 227 24.69 14.81 0.30
CA ASP A 227 24.86 13.66 1.21
C ASP A 227 23.66 12.69 1.34
N GLY A 228 22.85 12.56 0.29
CA GLY A 228 21.64 11.73 0.26
C GLY A 228 20.34 12.44 0.67
N TYR A 229 20.36 13.75 0.92
CA TYR A 229 19.22 14.58 1.30
C TYR A 229 18.78 15.53 0.18
N LEU A 230 17.47 15.69 -0.01
CA LEU A 230 16.85 16.69 -0.88
C LEU A 230 17.23 18.09 -0.41
N ASN A 231 17.87 18.86 -1.30
CA ASN A 231 18.42 20.20 -1.07
C ASN A 231 19.31 20.30 0.18
N GLY A 232 19.87 19.17 0.65
CA GLY A 232 20.63 19.08 1.90
C GLY A 232 19.78 19.09 3.19
N VAL A 233 18.46 18.86 3.11
CA VAL A 233 17.52 18.96 4.25
C VAL A 233 16.72 17.69 4.55
N LEU A 234 16.02 17.09 3.57
CA LEU A 234 15.12 15.94 3.81
C LEU A 234 15.62 14.62 3.23
N SER A 235 15.43 13.52 3.96
CA SER A 235 15.70 12.14 3.50
C SER A 235 14.68 11.63 2.46
N VAL A 236 13.58 12.35 2.25
CA VAL A 236 12.51 12.04 1.30
C VAL A 236 12.41 13.08 0.18
N THR A 237 11.90 12.65 -0.97
CA THR A 237 11.60 13.52 -2.12
C THR A 237 10.11 13.81 -2.31
N ARG A 238 9.23 13.14 -1.54
CA ARG A 238 7.79 13.43 -1.46
C ARG A 238 7.31 13.43 -0.02
N ALA A 239 6.49 14.41 0.35
CA ALA A 239 5.91 14.57 1.68
C ALA A 239 4.72 15.57 1.65
N LEU A 240 3.83 15.47 2.63
CA LEU A 240 2.81 16.47 2.95
C LEU A 240 3.36 17.40 4.05
N GLY A 241 3.01 18.69 4.04
CA GLY A 241 3.68 19.69 4.89
C GLY A 241 4.96 20.22 4.23
N ASP A 242 6.00 20.54 5.02
CA ASP A 242 7.30 21.04 4.53
C ASP A 242 7.22 22.25 3.57
N TRP A 243 6.27 23.14 3.81
CA TRP A 243 5.97 24.28 2.95
C TRP A 243 7.08 25.34 2.86
N ASP A 244 8.13 25.24 3.67
CA ASP A 244 9.36 26.05 3.52
C ASP A 244 10.36 25.44 2.50
N LEU A 245 10.17 24.18 2.07
CA LEU A 245 10.95 23.51 1.02
C LEU A 245 10.18 23.37 -0.30
N LYS A 246 8.89 23.71 -0.30
CA LYS A 246 8.03 23.68 -1.49
C LYS A 246 8.09 25.00 -2.26
N CYS A 247 8.10 24.89 -3.58
CA CYS A 247 8.01 26.02 -4.49
C CYS A 247 6.58 26.10 -5.06
N PRO A 248 5.65 26.86 -4.45
CA PRO A 248 4.37 27.15 -5.08
C PRO A 248 4.60 28.08 -6.28
N ASP A 249 4.31 27.59 -7.48
CA ASP A 249 4.48 28.36 -8.72
C ASP A 249 3.47 29.51 -8.81
N GLU A 250 3.95 30.71 -9.14
CA GLU A 250 3.10 31.83 -9.59
C GLU A 250 2.58 31.63 -11.03
N THR A 251 2.97 30.54 -11.70
CA THR A 251 2.66 30.24 -13.11
C THR A 251 1.86 28.94 -13.27
N PRO A 252 0.80 28.89 -14.10
CA PRO A 252 0.06 27.66 -14.36
C PRO A 252 0.91 26.60 -15.09
N GLY A 253 1.20 25.49 -14.42
CA GLY A 253 1.97 24.36 -14.95
C GLY A 253 2.01 23.19 -13.95
N PRO A 254 2.63 22.05 -14.32
CA PRO A 254 2.97 21.01 -13.36
C PRO A 254 4.04 21.53 -12.39
N THR A 255 3.85 21.29 -11.09
CA THR A 255 4.58 21.96 -10.00
C THR A 255 6.10 21.80 -10.13
N LEU A 256 6.82 22.92 -10.27
CA LEU A 256 8.28 22.95 -10.41
C LEU A 256 9.03 22.73 -9.08
N SER A 257 8.36 22.21 -8.07
CA SER A 257 8.92 22.02 -6.72
C SER A 257 9.74 20.72 -6.63
N PRO A 258 10.97 20.76 -6.08
CA PRO A 258 11.75 19.55 -5.79
C PRO A 258 11.03 18.59 -4.83
N LEU A 259 10.31 19.12 -3.82
CA LEU A 259 9.45 18.37 -2.92
C LEU A 259 7.98 18.46 -3.37
N ILE A 260 7.29 17.32 -3.48
CA ILE A 260 5.87 17.27 -3.89
C ILE A 260 5.05 16.36 -2.95
N ALA A 261 3.75 16.61 -2.82
CA ALA A 261 2.81 15.77 -2.07
C ALA A 261 2.08 14.73 -2.93
N GLU A 262 2.25 14.74 -4.26
CA GLU A 262 1.49 13.86 -5.15
C GLU A 262 1.92 12.39 -5.01
N PRO A 263 0.99 11.46 -4.68
CA PRO A 263 1.35 10.07 -4.43
C PRO A 263 1.59 9.29 -5.73
N GLU A 264 2.52 8.34 -5.67
CA GLU A 264 2.49 7.20 -6.60
C GLU A 264 1.32 6.29 -6.22
N LEU A 265 0.49 5.92 -7.20
CA LEU A 265 -0.64 5.01 -7.02
C LEU A 265 -0.34 3.64 -7.64
N LYS A 266 -0.84 2.58 -7.01
CA LYS A 266 -0.69 1.21 -7.49
C LYS A 266 -1.88 0.35 -7.09
N GLN A 267 -2.54 -0.22 -8.09
CA GLN A 267 -3.64 -1.16 -7.93
C GLN A 267 -3.13 -2.61 -7.91
N ALA A 268 -3.83 -3.48 -7.18
CA ALA A 268 -3.65 -4.92 -7.22
C ALA A 268 -5.00 -5.64 -6.95
N THR A 269 -5.38 -6.57 -7.82
CA THR A 269 -6.49 -7.49 -7.53
C THR A 269 -6.03 -8.55 -6.52
N LEU A 270 -6.74 -8.66 -5.41
CA LEU A 270 -6.57 -9.69 -4.40
C LEU A 270 -7.08 -11.03 -4.91
N THR A 271 -6.45 -12.10 -4.44
CA THR A 271 -6.72 -13.48 -4.85
C THR A 271 -6.74 -14.40 -3.63
N PRO A 272 -7.27 -15.64 -3.75
CA PRO A 272 -7.16 -16.64 -2.68
C PRO A 272 -5.72 -17.05 -2.33
N GLU A 273 -4.73 -16.51 -3.04
CA GLU A 273 -3.30 -16.74 -2.82
C GLU A 273 -2.65 -15.68 -1.91
N ASP A 274 -3.35 -14.57 -1.65
CA ASP A 274 -2.90 -13.45 -0.83
C ASP A 274 -3.24 -13.68 0.64
N GLU A 275 -2.21 -13.69 1.49
CA GLU A 275 -2.33 -14.04 2.91
C GLU A 275 -2.54 -12.79 3.79
N PHE A 276 -1.78 -11.73 3.50
CA PHE A 276 -1.83 -10.45 4.22
C PHE A 276 -1.02 -9.37 3.48
N MET A 277 -1.29 -8.11 3.81
CA MET A 277 -0.44 -6.95 3.52
C MET A 277 0.23 -6.46 4.81
N ILE A 278 1.47 -5.97 4.70
CA ILE A 278 2.17 -5.18 5.72
C ILE A 278 2.24 -3.74 5.23
N ILE A 279 2.00 -2.76 6.11
CA ILE A 279 2.36 -1.35 5.93
C ILE A 279 3.26 -0.93 7.09
N GLY A 280 4.26 -0.08 6.87
CA GLY A 280 5.03 0.53 7.96
C GLY A 280 5.91 1.71 7.54
N CYS A 281 6.46 2.40 8.53
CA CYS A 281 7.44 3.49 8.40
C CYS A 281 8.87 3.00 8.15
N ASP A 282 9.81 3.91 7.88
CA ASP A 282 11.19 3.59 7.49
C ASP A 282 11.97 2.84 8.59
N GLY A 283 11.65 3.10 9.87
CA GLY A 283 12.20 2.43 11.04
C GLY A 283 12.02 0.91 11.06
N ILE A 284 11.14 0.38 10.19
CA ILE A 284 11.04 -1.04 9.85
C ILE A 284 11.90 -1.39 8.63
N TRP A 285 11.74 -0.67 7.51
CA TRP A 285 12.27 -1.04 6.20
C TRP A 285 13.78 -0.82 6.04
N ASP A 286 14.38 0.09 6.80
CA ASP A 286 15.83 0.34 6.82
C ASP A 286 16.63 -0.83 7.43
N VAL A 287 15.98 -1.65 8.25
CA VAL A 287 16.59 -2.82 8.92
C VAL A 287 16.05 -4.16 8.45
N LEU A 288 14.91 -4.18 7.73
CA LEU A 288 14.26 -5.41 7.26
C LEU A 288 13.80 -5.29 5.80
N SER A 289 14.32 -6.17 4.94
CA SER A 289 13.77 -6.31 3.60
C SER A 289 12.34 -6.86 3.62
N SER A 290 11.56 -6.50 2.60
CA SER A 290 10.17 -6.91 2.35
C SER A 290 9.95 -8.42 2.53
N GLN A 291 10.88 -9.25 2.04
CA GLN A 291 10.80 -10.72 2.20
C GLN A 291 11.12 -11.19 3.63
N GLN A 292 12.00 -10.50 4.38
CA GLN A 292 12.20 -10.79 5.80
C GLN A 292 10.94 -10.44 6.60
N ALA A 293 10.37 -9.26 6.38
CA ALA A 293 9.15 -8.80 7.05
C ALA A 293 7.97 -9.77 6.84
N VAL A 294 7.70 -10.14 5.58
CA VAL A 294 6.73 -11.19 5.22
C VAL A 294 7.03 -12.52 5.91
N SER A 295 8.30 -12.95 5.97
CA SER A 295 8.68 -14.21 6.62
C SER A 295 8.50 -14.19 8.15
N ILE A 296 8.58 -13.02 8.79
CA ILE A 296 8.32 -12.81 10.21
C ILE A 296 6.82 -12.82 10.48
N VAL A 297 6.05 -11.96 9.80
CA VAL A 297 4.59 -11.83 9.99
C VAL A 297 3.87 -13.15 9.70
N ARG A 298 4.18 -13.82 8.57
CA ARG A 298 3.62 -15.13 8.23
C ARG A 298 3.94 -16.22 9.27
N ARG A 299 5.04 -16.09 10.00
CA ARG A 299 5.42 -16.98 11.10
C ARG A 299 4.73 -16.63 12.41
N GLY A 300 4.45 -15.34 12.68
CA GLY A 300 3.60 -14.89 13.77
C GLY A 300 2.17 -15.40 13.62
N LEU A 301 1.54 -15.09 12.48
CA LEU A 301 0.18 -15.55 12.15
C LEU A 301 0.02 -17.07 12.29
N ARG A 302 0.94 -17.88 11.75
CA ARG A 302 0.91 -19.35 11.95
C ARG A 302 1.14 -19.83 13.39
N ARG A 303 1.63 -18.98 14.30
CA ARG A 303 1.93 -19.33 15.70
C ARG A 303 0.78 -18.99 16.65
N HIS A 304 0.09 -17.88 16.42
CA HIS A 304 -0.92 -17.34 17.35
C HIS A 304 -2.15 -16.71 16.67
N ASP A 305 -2.22 -16.74 15.34
CA ASP A 305 -3.35 -16.27 14.51
C ASP A 305 -3.87 -14.86 14.85
N ASP A 306 -2.94 -13.96 15.16
CA ASP A 306 -3.21 -12.66 15.74
C ASP A 306 -2.34 -11.60 15.03
N PRO A 307 -2.95 -10.61 14.36
CA PRO A 307 -2.22 -9.62 13.58
C PRO A 307 -1.57 -8.53 14.44
N ASP A 308 -2.15 -8.15 15.59
CA ASP A 308 -1.56 -7.17 16.51
C ASP A 308 -0.27 -7.72 17.14
N LYS A 309 -0.27 -9.01 17.52
CA LYS A 309 0.94 -9.74 17.92
C LYS A 309 1.93 -9.90 16.75
N SER A 310 1.46 -10.05 15.51
CA SER A 310 2.33 -10.20 14.34
C SER A 310 3.02 -8.88 13.94
N ALA A 311 2.31 -7.75 14.07
CA ALA A 311 2.87 -6.41 13.94
C ALA A 311 3.94 -6.13 15.01
N ARG A 312 3.65 -6.53 16.27
CA ARG A 312 4.62 -6.48 17.37
C ARG A 312 5.85 -7.38 17.12
N ASP A 313 5.66 -8.63 16.68
CA ASP A 313 6.77 -9.55 16.34
C ASP A 313 7.70 -8.95 15.27
N LEU A 314 7.16 -8.16 14.33
CA LEU A 314 7.95 -7.45 13.31
C LEU A 314 8.74 -6.26 13.88
N ALA A 315 8.07 -5.35 14.60
CA ALA A 315 8.72 -4.19 15.22
C ALA A 315 9.79 -4.58 16.26
N MET A 316 9.54 -5.64 17.04
CA MET A 316 10.52 -6.17 17.99
C MET A 316 11.76 -6.76 17.29
N GLU A 317 11.63 -7.29 16.08
CA GLU A 317 12.79 -7.72 15.27
C GLU A 317 13.56 -6.51 14.73
N ALA A 318 12.88 -5.45 14.28
CA ALA A 318 13.53 -4.19 13.87
C ALA A 318 14.33 -3.56 15.03
N LEU A 319 13.76 -3.51 16.24
CA LEU A 319 14.47 -3.10 17.47
C LEU A 319 15.68 -4.01 17.78
N ARG A 320 15.55 -5.32 17.58
CA ARG A 320 16.66 -6.30 17.74
C ARG A 320 17.77 -6.10 16.71
N LEU A 321 17.44 -5.58 15.52
CA LEU A 321 18.38 -5.21 14.47
C LEU A 321 18.97 -3.81 14.65
N ASN A 322 18.60 -3.10 15.72
CA ASN A 322 19.08 -1.77 16.10
C ASN A 322 18.61 -0.63 15.20
N THR A 323 17.36 -0.68 14.72
CA THR A 323 16.70 0.57 14.29
C THR A 323 16.79 1.61 15.41
N CYS A 324 17.00 2.86 15.02
CA CYS A 324 17.10 4.00 15.94
C CYS A 324 15.90 4.95 15.84
N ASP A 325 14.90 4.54 15.05
CA ASP A 325 13.77 5.37 14.73
C ASP A 325 12.54 5.12 15.60
N ASN A 326 11.44 5.81 15.28
CA ASN A 326 10.12 5.35 15.66
C ASN A 326 9.73 4.11 14.82
N LEU A 327 8.68 3.40 15.24
CA LEU A 327 8.24 2.17 14.59
C LEU A 327 6.72 2.13 14.55
N THR A 328 6.16 2.00 13.35
CA THR A 328 4.73 1.79 13.11
C THR A 328 4.55 0.67 12.09
N VAL A 329 3.71 -0.30 12.42
CA VAL A 329 3.35 -1.45 11.58
C VAL A 329 1.85 -1.66 11.59
N ILE A 330 1.26 -1.86 10.41
CA ILE A 330 -0.07 -2.44 10.24
C ILE A 330 0.09 -3.79 9.51
N VAL A 331 -0.60 -4.82 10.00
CA VAL A 331 -0.75 -6.12 9.33
C VAL A 331 -2.24 -6.31 9.01
N VAL A 332 -2.58 -6.34 7.73
CA VAL A 332 -3.95 -6.54 7.21
C VAL A 332 -4.03 -7.95 6.64
N CYS A 333 -4.79 -8.84 7.26
CA CYS A 333 -4.95 -10.22 6.81
C CYS A 333 -6.13 -10.35 5.84
N PHE A 334 -5.96 -11.17 4.81
CA PHE A 334 -7.01 -11.55 3.87
C PHE A 334 -7.31 -13.04 4.01
N SER A 335 -8.59 -13.42 4.01
CA SER A 335 -9.02 -14.83 4.01
C SER A 335 -10.28 -15.03 3.18
N SER A 336 -10.55 -16.25 2.70
CA SER A 336 -11.83 -16.52 2.02
C SER A 336 -12.99 -16.54 3.02
N SER A 337 -14.06 -15.83 2.68
CA SER A 337 -15.34 -15.83 3.42
C SER A 337 -15.95 -17.24 3.55
N GLU A 338 -15.69 -18.15 2.60
CA GLU A 338 -16.21 -19.53 2.59
C GLU A 338 -15.56 -20.47 3.63
N SER A 339 -14.58 -19.98 4.40
CA SER A 339 -13.88 -20.76 5.44
C SER A 339 -14.75 -21.10 6.67
N PHE A 340 -16.02 -20.68 6.70
CA PHE A 340 -17.02 -21.07 7.71
C PHE A 340 -17.76 -22.39 7.41
N SER A 341 -17.28 -23.21 6.47
CA SER A 341 -17.53 -24.65 6.56
C SER A 341 -16.67 -25.23 7.69
N THR A 342 -17.27 -25.45 8.86
CA THR A 342 -16.57 -26.13 9.97
C THR A 342 -16.04 -27.47 9.47
N PRO A 343 -14.71 -27.75 9.55
CA PRO A 343 -14.26 -29.11 9.43
C PRO A 343 -14.87 -29.89 10.60
N GLU A 344 -15.85 -30.74 10.28
CA GLU A 344 -16.23 -31.92 11.08
C GLU A 344 -14.95 -32.45 11.76
N PRO A 345 -14.91 -32.64 13.09
CA PRO A 345 -13.67 -32.91 13.79
C PRO A 345 -13.16 -34.31 13.43
N VAL A 346 -12.47 -34.40 12.28
CA VAL A 346 -11.90 -35.61 11.71
C VAL A 346 -11.02 -36.20 12.79
N SER A 347 -11.53 -37.26 13.40
CA SER A 347 -10.94 -37.85 14.59
C SER A 347 -9.62 -38.47 14.18
N ARG A 348 -8.54 -37.68 14.31
CA ARG A 348 -7.18 -38.16 14.21
C ARG A 348 -7.03 -39.25 15.25
N LEU A 349 -7.18 -40.49 14.80
CA LEU A 349 -6.95 -41.71 15.56
C LEU A 349 -5.58 -41.57 16.21
N ARG A 350 -5.59 -41.19 17.50
CA ARG A 350 -4.38 -41.11 18.30
C ARG A 350 -3.86 -42.53 18.41
N CYS A 351 -2.94 -42.88 17.52
CA CYS A 351 -2.19 -44.14 17.54
C CYS A 351 -1.18 -44.10 18.70
N CYS A 352 -1.68 -43.82 19.91
CA CYS A 352 -0.98 -43.96 21.17
C CYS A 352 -0.80 -45.46 21.44
N LYS A 353 0.16 -46.06 20.75
CA LYS A 353 0.71 -47.39 21.08
C LYS A 353 1.57 -47.31 22.35
N SER A 354 0.99 -46.75 23.42
CA SER A 354 1.50 -46.91 24.78
C SER A 354 1.26 -48.36 25.17
N ILE A 355 2.30 -49.19 25.05
CA ILE A 355 2.30 -50.55 25.57
C ILE A 355 2.02 -50.46 27.07
N SER A 356 1.02 -51.19 27.58
CA SER A 356 0.69 -51.16 29.01
C SER A 356 1.83 -51.72 29.85
N VAL A 357 1.92 -51.29 31.11
CA VAL A 357 2.95 -51.77 32.04
C VAL A 357 2.91 -53.29 32.15
N ASP A 358 1.71 -53.89 32.21
CA ASP A 358 1.53 -55.36 32.21
C ASP A 358 2.08 -56.04 30.94
N ALA A 359 1.96 -55.41 29.78
CA ALA A 359 2.47 -55.95 28.53
C ALA A 359 4.00 -55.82 28.45
N LEU A 360 4.59 -54.74 28.99
CA LEU A 360 6.04 -54.60 29.18
C LEU A 360 6.58 -55.62 30.17
N CYS A 361 5.93 -55.82 31.31
CA CYS A 361 6.30 -56.83 32.31
C CYS A 361 6.23 -58.25 31.73
N LYS A 362 5.19 -58.56 30.93
CA LYS A 362 5.09 -59.85 30.22
C LYS A 362 6.22 -60.03 29.21
N LEU A 363 6.49 -59.04 28.36
CA LEU A 363 7.62 -59.08 27.42
C LEU A 363 8.96 -59.31 28.13
N LYS A 364 9.21 -58.60 29.23
CA LYS A 364 10.42 -58.78 30.03
C LYS A 364 10.52 -60.20 30.59
N SER A 365 9.43 -60.74 31.15
CA SER A 365 9.35 -62.12 31.66
C SER A 365 9.44 -63.23 30.58
N TRP A 366 9.55 -62.89 29.30
CA TRP A 366 9.90 -63.82 28.22
C TRP A 366 11.40 -63.73 27.87
N LEU A 367 11.95 -62.53 27.74
CA LEU A 367 13.41 -62.31 27.60
C LEU A 367 14.21 -62.87 28.79
N ASP A 368 13.69 -62.67 30.01
CA ASP A 368 14.26 -63.20 31.25
C ASP A 368 14.03 -64.74 31.40
N ARG A 369 13.46 -65.44 30.40
CA ARG A 369 13.31 -66.92 30.36
C ARG A 369 14.20 -67.59 29.33
N ASP A 370 14.54 -66.91 28.24
CA ASP A 370 15.47 -67.41 27.22
C ASP A 370 16.96 -67.30 27.67
N SER A 371 17.21 -66.93 28.94
CA SER A 371 18.54 -66.68 29.50
C SER A 371 18.99 -67.63 30.63
N ASP A 372 18.08 -68.40 31.25
CA ASP A 372 18.41 -69.48 32.22
C ASP A 372 18.47 -70.86 31.53
N GLY A 373 19.01 -70.88 30.30
CA GLY A 373 18.80 -71.95 29.31
C GLY A 373 19.99 -72.85 28.96
N ASP A 374 21.16 -72.68 29.57
CA ASP A 374 22.31 -73.58 29.41
C ASP A 374 23.16 -73.63 30.70
N VAL A 375 23.38 -74.83 31.25
CA VAL A 375 24.22 -75.09 32.43
C VAL A 375 25.07 -76.35 32.17
N ASP A 376 26.38 -76.23 32.46
CA ASP A 376 27.40 -77.28 32.62
C ASP A 376 27.35 -78.54 31.73
N ASN A 377 28.31 -78.64 30.79
CA ASN A 377 29.25 -79.78 30.75
C ASN A 377 30.54 -79.46 29.96
#